data_AF-A0A8A1MRL1-F1
#
_entry.id   AF-A0A8A1MRL1-F1
#
_cell.length_a   1.000
_cell.length_b   1.000
_cell.length_c   1.000
_cell.angle_alpha   90.00
_cell.angle_beta   90.00
_cell.angle_gamma   90.00
#
_symmetry.space_group_name_H-M   'P 1'
#
loop_
_entity.id
_entity.type
_entity.pdbx_description
1 polymer ?
#
loop_
_entity_poly.entity_id
_entity_poly.type
_entity_poly.pdbx_seq_one_letter_code
_entity_poly.pdbx_strand_id
1 'polypeptide(L)'
;MAQHHCQMSLEDFINVSGPEPLAAVQRSRMKDNFYSIVNHFRAAETSDNVYSRLLLVCYMYEYCRSELSQDTPLRTFYDFMGLDVFEASGLRTTQPSPSTSLDIPKSSWKAS
;
A
#
# COMPACT_ATOMS: atom_id res chain seq x y z
N MET A 1 40.06 -20.74 14.77
CA MET A 1 38.62 -20.42 14.65
C MET A 1 38.49 -19.50 13.44
N ALA A 2 37.83 -19.96 12.37
CA ALA A 2 37.79 -19.25 11.10
C ALA A 2 36.77 -18.12 11.18
N GLN A 3 37.26 -16.88 11.13
CA GLN A 3 36.46 -15.68 11.05
C GLN A 3 35.89 -15.62 9.63
N HIS A 4 34.61 -15.98 9.48
CA HIS A 4 33.87 -15.81 8.23
C HIS A 4 33.78 -14.31 7.94
N HIS A 5 34.72 -13.80 7.15
CA HIS A 5 34.61 -12.49 6.58
C HIS A 5 33.42 -12.51 5.63
N CYS A 6 32.36 -11.78 5.97
CA CYS A 6 31.31 -11.41 5.03
C CYS A 6 31.94 -10.49 3.98
N GLN A 7 32.62 -11.09 3.00
CA GLN A 7 33.14 -10.39 1.84
C GLN A 7 32.09 -10.47 0.72
N MET A 8 30.94 -9.85 0.96
CA MET A 8 30.00 -9.52 -0.10
C MET A 8 30.36 -8.14 -0.63
N SER A 9 30.38 -7.98 -1.95
CA SER A 9 30.54 -6.64 -2.52
C SER A 9 29.35 -5.78 -2.13
N LEU A 10 29.60 -4.51 -1.84
CA LEU A 10 28.53 -3.56 -1.49
C LEU A 10 27.52 -3.45 -2.64
N GLU A 11 27.99 -3.55 -3.89
CA GLU A 11 27.14 -3.52 -5.08
C GLU A 11 26.26 -4.78 -5.23
N ASP A 12 26.71 -5.93 -4.73
CA ASP A 12 25.93 -7.18 -4.73
C ASP A 12 24.89 -7.22 -3.59
N PHE A 13 25.13 -6.47 -2.50
CA PHE A 13 24.17 -6.33 -1.41
C PHE A 13 23.12 -5.24 -1.70
N ILE A 14 23.53 -4.16 -2.35
CA ILE A 14 22.66 -3.02 -2.65
C ILE A 14 22.16 -3.15 -4.08
N ASN A 15 20.92 -3.60 -4.25
CA ASN A 15 20.23 -3.42 -5.52
C ASN A 15 20.05 -1.91 -5.77
N VAL A 16 20.87 -1.35 -6.66
CA VAL A 16 20.84 0.07 -7.06
C VAL A 16 19.55 0.40 -7.82
N SER A 17 18.87 -0.62 -8.37
CA SER A 17 17.54 -0.47 -8.93
C SER A 17 16.54 -0.36 -7.77
N GLY A 18 16.35 0.86 -7.28
CA GLY A 18 15.37 1.15 -6.23
C GLY A 18 13.96 0.71 -6.65
N PRO A 19 13.07 0.47 -5.67
CA PRO A 19 11.67 0.20 -5.94
C PRO A 19 11.08 1.28 -6.87
N GLU A 20 10.16 0.88 -7.76
CA GLU A 20 9.49 1.82 -8.66
C GLU A 20 8.93 3.00 -7.86
N PRO A 21 9.16 4.27 -8.24
CA PRO A 21 8.69 5.41 -7.46
C PRO A 21 7.17 5.37 -7.25
N LEU A 22 6.69 5.77 -6.07
CA LEU A 22 5.25 5.93 -5.88
C LEU A 22 4.73 7.09 -6.75
N ALA A 23 3.55 6.90 -7.32
CA ALA A 23 2.86 8.01 -7.98
C ALA A 23 2.56 9.10 -6.94
N ALA A 24 2.68 10.37 -7.31
CA ALA A 24 2.53 11.50 -6.37
C ALA A 24 1.21 11.44 -5.57
N VAL A 25 0.10 11.03 -6.22
CA VAL A 25 -1.21 10.86 -5.57
C VAL A 25 -1.19 9.73 -4.53
N GLN A 26 -0.57 8.59 -4.86
CA GLN A 26 -0.42 7.47 -3.92
C GLN A 26 0.45 7.87 -2.74
N ARG A 27 1.59 8.51 -2.98
CA ARG A 27 2.48 9.00 -1.94
C ARG A 27 1.77 9.94 -0.98
N SER A 28 1.04 10.93 -1.51
CA SER A 28 0.28 11.89 -0.69
C SER A 28 -0.72 11.16 0.21
N ARG A 29 -1.49 10.23 -0.37
CA ARG A 29 -2.48 9.47 0.39
C ARG A 29 -1.84 8.58 1.47
N MET A 30 -0.78 7.87 1.10
CA MET A 30 -0.07 6.99 2.02
C MET A 30 0.49 7.77 3.20
N LYS A 31 1.05 8.96 2.93
CA LYS A 31 1.56 9.90 3.92
C LYS A 31 0.45 10.40 4.85
N ASP A 32 -0.69 10.84 4.32
CA ASP A 32 -1.79 11.37 5.13
C ASP A 32 -2.33 10.30 6.09
N ASN A 33 -2.52 9.08 5.58
CA ASN A 33 -2.98 7.97 6.40
C ASN A 33 -1.89 7.51 7.40
N PHE A 34 -0.61 7.51 7.01
CA PHE A 34 0.51 7.23 7.92
C PHE A 34 0.49 8.17 9.13
N TYR A 35 0.40 9.49 8.91
CA TYR A 35 0.33 10.46 10.01
C TYR A 35 -0.95 10.31 10.84
N SER A 36 -2.09 9.97 10.21
CA SER A 36 -3.34 9.70 10.92
C SER A 36 -3.19 8.53 11.90
N ILE A 37 -2.63 7.41 11.43
CA ILE A 37 -2.37 6.21 12.24
C ILE A 37 -1.42 6.54 13.38
N VAL A 38 -0.25 7.13 13.06
CA VAL A 38 0.75 7.44 14.08
C VAL A 38 0.18 8.39 15.13
N ASN A 39 -0.55 9.43 14.74
CA ASN A 39 -1.11 10.38 15.69
C ASN A 39 -2.20 9.74 16.57
N HIS A 40 -3.02 8.84 16.02
CA HIS A 40 -4.04 8.11 16.77
C HIS A 40 -3.41 7.26 17.88
N PHE A 41 -2.41 6.44 17.54
CA PHE A 41 -1.75 5.58 18.52
C PHE A 41 -0.87 6.35 19.48
N ARG A 42 -0.26 7.47 19.05
CA ARG A 42 0.51 8.34 19.94
C ARG A 42 -0.37 8.96 21.02
N ALA A 43 -1.61 9.33 20.70
CA ALA A 43 -2.56 9.83 21.70
C ALA A 43 -2.93 8.76 22.75
N ALA A 44 -2.77 7.47 22.42
CA ALA A 44 -2.99 6.35 23.33
C ALA A 44 -1.71 5.91 24.08
N GLU A 45 -0.52 6.42 23.72
CA GLU A 45 0.72 6.13 24.46
C GLU A 45 0.67 6.79 25.85
N THR A 46 0.88 6.00 26.90
CA THR A 46 1.03 6.50 28.26
C THR A 46 2.35 7.24 28.42
N SER A 47 2.33 8.36 29.15
CA SER A 47 3.49 9.25 29.37
C SER A 47 4.71 8.59 30.05
N ASP A 48 4.57 7.37 30.56
CA ASP A 48 5.62 6.65 31.28
C ASP A 48 6.67 6.03 30.35
N ASN A 49 6.46 6.07 29.03
CA ASN A 49 7.41 5.56 28.06
C ASN A 49 8.49 6.62 27.76
N VAL A 50 9.70 6.39 28.29
CA VAL A 50 10.92 7.17 27.98
C VAL A 50 11.26 7.13 26.48
N TYR A 51 10.73 6.14 25.75
CA TYR A 51 10.95 5.93 24.33
C TYR A 51 9.65 5.66 23.56
N SER A 52 9.28 6.56 22.65
CA SER A 52 8.15 6.37 21.73
C SER A 52 8.62 5.70 20.44
N ARG A 53 8.17 4.47 20.22
CA ARG A 53 8.44 3.73 18.98
C ARG A 53 7.78 4.40 17.79
N LEU A 54 6.61 4.99 18.00
CA LEU A 54 5.88 5.73 16.96
C LEU A 54 6.65 6.98 16.51
N LEU A 55 7.24 7.73 17.45
CA LEU A 55 8.08 8.86 17.10
C LEU A 55 9.34 8.43 16.33
N LEU A 56 9.96 7.29 16.68
CA LEU A 56 11.08 6.77 15.90
C LEU A 56 10.69 6.57 14.43
N VAL A 57 9.55 5.91 14.17
CA VAL A 57 9.08 5.63 12.81
C VAL A 57 8.79 6.93 12.07
N CYS A 58 8.16 7.92 12.72
CA CYS A 58 7.97 9.25 12.16
C CYS A 58 9.29 9.92 11.79
N TYR A 59 10.29 9.88 12.67
CA TYR A 59 11.59 10.49 12.39
C TYR A 59 12.31 9.77 11.25
N MET A 60 12.23 8.45 11.14
CA MET A 60 12.81 7.76 9.98
C MET A 60 12.22 8.28 8.67
N TYR A 61 10.91 8.53 8.62
CA TYR A 61 10.27 9.11 7.45
C TYR A 61 10.66 10.59 7.23
N GLU A 62 10.67 11.42 8.28
CA GLU A 62 10.96 12.85 8.18
C GLU A 62 12.41 13.15 7.78
N TYR A 63 13.37 12.33 8.21
CA TYR A 63 14.78 12.50 7.90
C TYR A 63 15.18 11.96 6.51
N CYS A 64 14.28 11.27 5.79
CA CYS A 64 14.48 10.91 4.40
C CYS A 64 14.50 12.19 3.52
N ARG A 65 15.63 12.44 2.85
CA ARG A 65 15.91 13.71 2.13
C ARG A 65 15.33 13.79 0.72
N SER A 66 14.85 12.69 0.16
CA SER A 66 14.23 12.64 -1.16
C SER A 66 12.88 11.92 -1.11
N GLU A 67 11.96 12.29 -1.99
CA GLU A 67 10.67 11.61 -2.12
C GLU A 67 10.85 10.10 -2.37
N LEU A 68 11.81 9.74 -3.20
CA LEU A 68 12.18 8.35 -3.48
C LEU A 68 12.66 7.61 -2.24
N SER A 69 13.42 8.27 -1.37
CA SER A 69 13.85 7.67 -0.09
C SER A 69 12.72 7.57 0.94
N GLN A 70 11.71 8.44 0.85
CA GLN A 70 10.51 8.41 1.69
C GLN A 70 9.54 7.30 1.27
N ASP A 71 9.55 6.89 0.00
CA ASP A 71 8.69 5.83 -0.51
C ASP A 71 9.02 4.47 0.16
N THR A 72 10.29 4.22 0.47
CA THR A 72 10.75 2.98 1.13
C THR A 72 10.14 2.77 2.52
N PRO A 73 10.29 3.68 3.51
CA PRO A 73 9.68 3.50 4.82
C PRO A 73 8.15 3.49 4.74
N LEU A 74 7.54 4.23 3.82
CA LEU A 74 6.08 4.18 3.59
C LEU A 74 5.63 2.78 3.14
N ARG A 75 6.31 2.18 2.15
CA ARG A 75 5.99 0.81 1.68
C ARG A 75 6.17 -0.20 2.79
N THR A 76 7.33 -0.19 3.45
CA THR A 76 7.62 -1.12 4.55
C THR A 76 6.58 -1.00 5.67
N PHE A 77 6.12 0.21 5.99
CA PHE A 77 5.09 0.42 6.99
C PHE A 77 3.75 -0.20 6.56
N TYR A 78 3.33 0.01 5.30
CA TYR A 78 2.09 -0.54 4.77
C TYR A 78 2.14 -2.06 4.67
N ASP A 79 3.25 -2.61 4.17
CA ASP A 79 3.48 -4.05 4.08
C ASP A 79 3.43 -4.70 5.47
N PHE A 80 4.07 -4.08 6.48
CA PHE A 80 4.04 -4.55 7.86
C PHE A 80 2.63 -4.52 8.47
N MET A 81 1.84 -3.49 8.15
CA MET A 81 0.47 -3.34 8.63
C MET A 81 -0.55 -4.15 7.81
N GLY A 82 -0.12 -4.78 6.72
CA GLY A 82 -1.02 -5.45 5.77
C GLY A 82 -2.03 -4.49 5.11
N LEU A 83 -1.66 -3.23 4.97
CA LEU A 83 -2.51 -2.19 4.37
C LEU A 83 -2.25 -2.13 2.87
N ASP A 84 -3.32 -2.15 2.08
CA ASP A 84 -3.19 -1.92 0.65
C ASP A 84 -3.09 -0.41 0.35
N VAL A 85 -2.16 -0.07 -0.53
CA VAL A 85 -1.98 1.29 -1.07
C VAL A 85 -3.16 1.67 -1.98
N PHE A 86 -3.91 0.67 -2.47
CA PHE A 86 -5.02 0.80 -3.42
C PHE A 86 -6.41 0.62 -2.80
N GLU A 87 -6.81 1.41 -1.81
CA GLU A 87 -8.25 1.52 -1.48
C GLU A 87 -8.87 2.76 -2.15
N ALA A 88 -8.64 2.96 -3.45
CA ALA A 88 -9.45 3.86 -4.27
C ALA A 88 -9.57 3.30 -5.68
N SER A 89 -10.26 2.17 -5.80
CA SER A 89 -11.15 2.01 -6.93
C SER A 89 -12.56 1.99 -6.36
N GLY A 90 -13.30 3.08 -6.60
CA GLY A 90 -14.73 3.07 -6.41
C GLY A 90 -15.29 1.85 -7.12
N LEU A 91 -16.28 1.22 -6.49
CA LEU A 91 -17.17 0.26 -7.12
C LEU A 91 -17.63 0.81 -8.49
N ARG A 92 -16.90 0.48 -9.56
CA ARG A 92 -17.54 0.23 -10.84
C ARG A 92 -18.20 -1.12 -10.69
N THR A 93 -19.37 -1.11 -10.06
CA THR A 93 -20.41 -2.09 -10.36
C THR A 93 -20.67 -1.96 -11.85
N THR A 94 -20.00 -2.79 -12.65
CA THR A 94 -20.40 -3.09 -14.01
C THR A 94 -21.80 -3.65 -13.91
N GLN A 95 -22.81 -2.79 -14.09
CA GLN A 95 -24.16 -3.22 -14.36
C GLN A 95 -24.11 -4.16 -15.57
N PRO A 96 -24.55 -5.42 -15.48
CA PRO A 96 -24.92 -6.14 -16.67
C PRO A 96 -26.16 -5.46 -17.24
N SER A 97 -26.03 -4.80 -18.38
CA SER A 97 -27.17 -4.33 -19.18
C SER A 97 -28.14 -5.51 -19.40
N PRO A 98 -29.44 -5.37 -19.08
CA PRO A 98 -30.42 -6.38 -19.39
C PRO A 98 -30.86 -6.17 -20.85
N SER A 99 -30.04 -6.63 -21.80
CA SER A 99 -30.41 -6.62 -23.21
C SER A 99 -29.94 -7.90 -23.89
N THR A 100 -30.60 -9.01 -23.58
CA THR A 100 -30.81 -10.07 -24.57
C THR A 100 -32.23 -10.59 -24.36
N SER A 101 -33.18 -9.88 -24.95
CA SER A 101 -34.54 -10.37 -25.17
C SER A 101 -34.41 -11.65 -25.98
N LEU A 102 -34.66 -12.77 -25.32
CA LEU A 102 -34.73 -14.08 -25.94
C LEU A 102 -35.89 -14.06 -26.94
N ASP A 103 -35.58 -14.08 -28.23
CA ASP A 103 -36.54 -14.26 -29.30
C ASP A 103 -37.32 -15.56 -29.08
N ILE A 104 -38.60 -15.42 -28.72
CA ILE A 104 -39.55 -16.54 -28.69
C ILE A 104 -40.04 -16.72 -30.13
N PRO A 105 -39.76 -17.85 -30.82
CA PRO A 105 -40.35 -18.10 -32.12
C PRO A 105 -41.85 -18.40 -31.97
N LYS A 106 -42.68 -17.51 -32.53
CA LYS A 106 -44.06 -17.80 -32.90
C LYS A 106 -44.09 -18.94 -33.93
N SER A 107 -44.54 -20.11 -33.52
CA SER A 107 -45.24 -21.06 -34.41
C SER A 107 -46.32 -21.71 -33.52
N SER A 108 -47.61 -21.50 -33.81
CA SER A 108 -48.45 -22.36 -34.66
C SER A 108 -48.30 -23.81 -34.18
N TRP A 109 -49.33 -24.49 -33.67
CA TRP A 109 -50.23 -25.31 -34.50
C TRP A 109 -51.63 -25.48 -33.86
N LYS A 110 -52.57 -25.76 -34.77
CA LYS A 110 -54.02 -25.85 -34.64
C LYS A 110 -54.53 -27.11 -33.92
N ALA A 111 -55.74 -26.94 -33.37
CA ALA A 111 -56.91 -27.82 -33.35
C ALA A 111 -56.76 -29.27 -33.86
N SER A 112 -57.23 -30.21 -33.03
CA SER A 112 -58.27 -31.18 -33.34
C SER A 112 -58.96 -31.64 -32.06
#